data_AF-J8CZC5-F1
#
_entry.id   AF-J8CZC5-F1
#
_cell.length_a   1.000
_cell.length_b   1.000
_cell.length_c   1.000
_cell.angle_alpha   90.00
_cell.angle_beta   90.00
_cell.angle_gamma   90.00
#
_symmetry.space_group_name_H-M   'P 1'
#
loop_
_entity.id
_entity.type
_entity.pdbx_description
1 polymer ?
#
loop_
_entity_poly.entity_id
_entity_poly.type
_entity_poly.pdbx_seq_one_letter_code
_entity_poly.pdbx_strand_id
1 'polypeptide(L)'
;MPFIDQNLVYDKQAVQRVYGLGIVKGNEKNEFMPKGTAARGEVAAFLNRMLHVLNNNTIGVVTITGSGVNPRKGPGTTYEVIRKLSKNESYSVYKEQNGWLSIGDEQWVYYAPSYILFTKNK
;
A
#
# COMPACT_ATOMS: atom_id res chain seq x y z
N MET A 1 -0.58 -5.40 -7.48
CA MET A 1 0.54 -5.89 -6.66
C MET A 1 1.61 -6.40 -7.59
N PRO A 2 2.89 -6.05 -7.36
CA PRO A 2 3.96 -6.20 -8.35
C PRO A 2 4.69 -7.56 -8.26
N PHE A 3 4.02 -8.64 -7.87
CA PHE A 3 4.67 -9.93 -7.64
C PHE A 3 4.65 -10.82 -8.90
N ILE A 4 5.79 -11.44 -9.22
CA ILE A 4 5.95 -12.27 -10.42
C ILE A 4 5.20 -13.61 -10.32
N ASP A 5 5.00 -14.10 -9.09
CA ASP A 5 4.33 -15.36 -8.75
C ASP A 5 2.89 -15.16 -8.24
N GLN A 6 2.30 -13.99 -8.50
CA GLN A 6 0.94 -13.64 -8.07
C GLN A 6 -0.15 -14.59 -8.59
N ASN A 7 0.12 -15.35 -9.66
CA ASN A 7 -0.77 -16.38 -10.19
C ASN A 7 -0.93 -17.57 -9.24
N LEU A 8 0.01 -17.78 -8.31
CA LEU A 8 -0.05 -18.83 -7.30
C LEU A 8 -0.87 -18.44 -6.06
N VAL A 9 -1.29 -17.18 -5.95
CA VAL A 9 -2.09 -16.65 -4.84
C VAL A 9 -3.56 -17.06 -5.01
N TYR A 10 -4.14 -17.69 -3.98
CA TYR A 10 -5.56 -18.07 -3.95
C TYR A 10 -6.48 -16.85 -3.95
N ASP A 11 -6.26 -15.90 -3.04
CA ASP A 11 -7.02 -14.65 -2.96
C ASP A 11 -6.13 -13.44 -3.25
N LYS A 12 -6.13 -13.01 -4.52
CA LYS A 12 -5.33 -11.88 -4.99
C LYS A 12 -5.79 -10.56 -4.38
N GLN A 13 -7.07 -10.41 -4.08
CA GLN A 13 -7.60 -9.16 -3.51
C GLN A 13 -7.18 -9.00 -2.05
N ALA A 14 -7.19 -10.08 -1.27
CA ALA A 14 -6.69 -10.08 0.09
C ALA A 14 -5.19 -9.71 0.13
N VAL A 15 -4.35 -10.37 -0.69
CA VAL A 15 -2.91 -10.05 -0.74
C VAL A 15 -2.68 -8.62 -1.22
N GLN A 16 -3.43 -8.16 -2.23
CA GLN A 16 -3.38 -6.78 -2.68
C GLN A 16 -3.68 -5.78 -1.55
N ARG A 17 -4.69 -6.07 -0.74
CA ARG A 17 -5.10 -5.22 0.39
C ARG A 17 -4.00 -5.16 1.43
N VAL A 18 -3.49 -6.29 1.89
CA VAL A 18 -2.43 -6.31 2.93
C VAL A 18 -1.08 -5.81 2.42
N TYR A 19 -0.79 -5.95 1.12
CA TYR A 19 0.35 -5.28 0.47
C TYR A 19 0.16 -3.78 0.44
N GLY A 20 -1.07 -3.33 0.13
CA GLY A 20 -1.42 -1.93 0.11
C GLY A 20 -1.24 -1.27 1.48
N LEU A 21 -1.68 -1.97 2.53
CA LEU A 21 -1.50 -1.57 3.93
C LEU A 21 -0.03 -1.66 4.41
N GLY A 22 0.89 -2.15 3.58
CA GLY A 22 2.30 -2.32 3.94
C GLY A 22 2.56 -3.48 4.91
N ILE A 23 1.55 -4.29 5.24
CA ILE A 23 1.63 -5.41 6.18
C ILE A 23 2.53 -6.52 5.61
N VAL A 24 2.31 -6.87 4.34
CA VAL A 24 3.13 -7.85 3.61
C VAL A 24 4.00 -7.16 2.55
N LYS A 25 5.16 -7.75 2.29
CA LYS A 25 6.11 -7.34 1.24
C LYS A 25 6.57 -8.60 0.50
N GLY A 26 7.06 -8.45 -0.73
CA GLY A 26 7.72 -9.53 -1.44
C GLY A 26 9.20 -9.63 -1.08
N ASN A 27 9.86 -10.66 -1.60
CA ASN A 27 11.31 -10.83 -1.48
C ASN A 27 12.09 -9.97 -2.50
N GLU A 28 13.41 -10.06 -2.47
CA GLU A 28 14.31 -9.32 -3.38
C GLU A 28 14.13 -9.67 -4.86
N LYS A 29 13.52 -10.81 -5.17
CA LYS A 29 13.20 -11.27 -6.53
C LYS A 29 11.82 -10.81 -7.00
N ASN A 30 11.15 -9.95 -6.24
CA ASN A 30 9.75 -9.54 -6.46
C ASN A 30 8.76 -10.74 -6.43
N GLU A 31 9.03 -11.76 -5.62
CA GLU A 31 8.09 -12.87 -5.38
C GLU A 31 7.34 -12.65 -4.06
N PHE A 32 6.07 -13.05 -4.00
CA PHE A 32 5.28 -13.10 -2.77
C PHE A 32 5.50 -14.40 -1.99
N MET A 33 5.82 -15.50 -2.68
CA MET A 33 6.01 -16.84 -2.13
C MET A 33 4.77 -17.42 -1.39
N PRO A 34 3.58 -17.49 -2.02
CA PRO A 34 2.33 -17.87 -1.34
C PRO A 34 2.29 -19.30 -0.79
N LYS A 35 3.20 -20.17 -1.25
CA LYS A 35 3.31 -21.57 -0.82
C LYS A 35 4.57 -21.83 0.02
N GLY A 36 5.35 -20.80 0.32
CA GLY A 36 6.56 -20.90 1.13
C GLY A 36 6.28 -20.98 2.63
N THR A 37 7.28 -21.40 3.39
CA THR A 37 7.24 -21.36 4.87
C THR A 37 7.67 -19.98 5.35
N ALA A 38 6.89 -19.37 6.25
CA ALA A 38 7.27 -18.11 6.89
C ALA A 38 8.20 -18.36 8.09
N ALA A 39 9.34 -17.66 8.15
CA ALA A 39 10.23 -17.69 9.31
C ALA A 39 9.64 -16.87 10.47
N ARG A 40 9.98 -17.23 11.72
CA ARG A 40 9.47 -16.54 12.92
C ARG A 40 9.76 -15.03 12.92
N GLY A 41 10.90 -14.61 12.36
CA GLY A 41 11.24 -13.18 12.21
C GLY A 41 10.32 -12.43 11.23
N GLU A 42 9.91 -13.09 10.13
CA GLU A 42 8.98 -12.51 9.15
C GLU A 42 7.57 -12.39 9.74
N VAL A 43 7.14 -13.40 10.50
CA VAL A 43 5.86 -13.37 11.23
C VAL A 43 5.86 -12.26 12.28
N ALA A 44 6.96 -12.06 13.00
CA ALA A 44 7.08 -10.94 13.94
C ALA A 44 6.95 -9.58 13.24
N ALA A 45 7.60 -9.40 12.08
CA ALA A 45 7.46 -8.18 11.29
C ALA A 45 6.03 -7.98 10.77
N PHE A 46 5.36 -9.06 10.31
CA PHE A 46 3.96 -9.04 9.89
C PHE A 46 3.05 -8.57 11.04
N LEU A 47 3.18 -9.16 12.22
CA LEU A 47 2.37 -8.81 13.39
C LEU A 47 2.61 -7.36 13.83
N ASN A 48 3.86 -6.89 13.84
CA ASN A 48 4.18 -5.51 14.20
C ASN A 48 3.54 -4.49 13.25
N ARG A 49 3.57 -4.76 11.93
CA ARG A 49 2.88 -3.92 10.94
C ARG A 49 1.37 -3.98 11.09
N MET A 50 0.82 -5.14 11.41
CA MET A 50 -0.62 -5.27 11.68
C MET A 50 -1.03 -4.45 12.90
N LEU A 51 -0.29 -4.53 14.01
CA LEU A 51 -0.54 -3.71 15.20
C LEU A 51 -0.46 -2.22 14.87
N HIS A 52 0.50 -1.81 14.05
CA HIS A 52 0.60 -0.43 13.58
C HIS A 52 -0.66 0.02 12.81
N VAL A 53 -1.16 -0.81 11.89
CA VAL A 53 -2.41 -0.53 11.14
C VAL A 53 -3.62 -0.43 12.08
N LEU A 54 -3.69 -1.27 13.11
CA LEU A 54 -4.80 -1.27 14.06
C LEU A 54 -4.75 -0.09 15.05
N ASN A 55 -3.55 0.36 15.42
CA ASN A 55 -3.36 1.44 16.39
C ASN A 55 -3.41 2.84 15.74
N ASN A 56 -3.19 2.93 14.43
CA ASN A 56 -3.23 4.21 13.73
C ASN A 56 -4.66 4.58 13.33
N ASN A 57 -5.13 5.71 13.83
CA ASN A 57 -6.38 6.31 13.34
C ASN A 57 -6.21 6.72 11.88
N THR A 58 -6.86 5.96 10.99
CA THR A 58 -6.99 6.34 9.58
C THR A 58 -8.03 7.45 9.47
N ILE A 59 -7.82 8.39 8.57
CA ILE A 59 -8.75 9.49 8.26
C ILE A 59 -9.62 9.18 7.04
N GLY A 60 -9.38 8.05 6.36
CA GLY A 60 -10.15 7.60 5.21
C GLY A 60 -9.46 6.51 4.40
N VAL A 61 -10.00 6.24 3.22
CA VAL A 61 -9.48 5.28 2.25
C VAL A 61 -9.35 5.97 0.89
N VAL A 62 -8.20 5.81 0.25
CA VAL A 62 -7.97 6.23 -1.13
C VAL A 62 -8.00 5.02 -2.06
N THR A 63 -8.81 5.08 -3.11
CA THR A 63 -8.92 4.09 -4.17
C THR A 63 -8.35 4.65 -5.46
N ILE A 64 -7.46 3.90 -6.10
CA ILE A 64 -6.83 4.29 -7.36
C ILE A 64 -7.80 4.00 -8.51
N THR A 65 -8.27 5.03 -9.20
CA THR A 65 -9.25 4.94 -10.29
C THR A 65 -8.60 5.09 -11.67
N GLY A 66 -7.49 5.83 -11.75
CA GLY A 66 -6.68 6.04 -12.94
C GLY A 66 -5.50 5.08 -13.07
N SER A 67 -4.74 5.22 -14.16
CA SER A 67 -3.48 4.51 -14.38
C SER A 67 -2.29 5.44 -14.14
N GLY A 68 -1.17 4.89 -13.68
CA GLY A 68 0.08 5.66 -13.54
C GLY A 68 0.19 6.50 -12.27
N VAL A 69 -0.55 6.16 -11.21
CA VAL A 69 -0.38 6.81 -9.91
C VAL A 69 0.90 6.30 -9.26
N ASN A 70 1.80 7.22 -8.90
CA ASN A 70 3.11 6.91 -8.35
C ASN A 70 3.20 7.48 -6.92
N PRO A 71 3.29 6.64 -5.88
CA PRO A 71 3.53 7.12 -4.53
C PRO A 71 4.99 7.56 -4.38
N ARG A 72 5.21 8.57 -3.54
CA ARG A 72 6.51 9.17 -3.29
C ARG A 72 6.91 9.10 -1.83
N LYS A 73 8.21 9.19 -1.55
CA LYS A 73 8.79 9.21 -0.19
C LYS A 73 8.36 10.39 0.69
N GLY A 74 7.69 11.39 0.11
CA GLY A 74 7.25 12.58 0.83
C GLY A 74 6.15 13.35 0.09
N PRO A 75 5.52 14.34 0.74
CA PRO A 75 4.42 15.13 0.20
C PRO A 75 4.92 16.21 -0.78
N GLY A 76 5.47 15.79 -1.92
CA GLY A 76 5.98 16.69 -2.95
C GLY A 76 6.48 15.98 -4.20
N THR A 77 6.55 16.70 -5.31
CA THR A 77 6.98 16.16 -6.62
C THR A 77 8.49 15.94 -6.71
N THR A 78 9.27 16.51 -5.80
CA THR A 78 10.73 16.37 -5.70
C THR A 78 11.17 15.08 -4.99
N TYR A 79 10.29 14.42 -4.24
CA TYR A 79 10.60 13.16 -3.55
C TYR A 79 10.63 11.97 -4.53
N GLU A 80 11.46 10.98 -4.24
CA GLU A 80 11.62 9.76 -5.05
C GLU A 80 10.30 8.99 -5.21
N VAL A 81 10.07 8.45 -6.41
CA VAL A 81 8.97 7.53 -6.70
C VAL A 81 9.33 6.14 -6.17
N ILE A 82 8.42 5.54 -5.40
CA ILE A 82 8.66 4.24 -4.74
C ILE A 82 8.27 3.08 -5.65
N ARG A 83 7.11 3.18 -6.32
CA ARG A 83 6.59 2.16 -7.25
C ARG A 83 5.50 2.75 -8.14
N LYS A 84 4.81 1.92 -8.91
CA LYS A 84 3.58 2.26 -9.62
C LYS A 84 2.39 1.59 -8.93
N LEU A 85 1.33 2.35 -8.68
CA LEU A 85 0.06 1.81 -8.18
C LEU A 85 -0.82 1.38 -9.34
N SER A 86 -1.52 0.27 -9.14
CA SER A 86 -2.47 -0.27 -10.11
C SER A 86 -3.88 0.30 -9.88
N LYS A 87 -4.66 0.37 -10.96
CA LYS A 87 -6.09 0.69 -10.87
C LYS A 87 -6.80 -0.33 -9.97
N ASN A 88 -7.79 0.15 -9.21
CA ASN A 88 -8.55 -0.56 -8.19
C ASN A 88 -7.78 -0.91 -6.90
N GLU A 89 -6.50 -0.56 -6.78
CA GLU A 89 -5.81 -0.65 -5.49
C GLU A 89 -6.41 0.36 -4.51
N SER A 90 -6.52 -0.02 -3.23
CA SER A 90 -7.04 0.85 -2.17
C SER A 90 -6.12 0.85 -0.96
N TYR A 91 -5.98 2.02 -0.34
CA TYR A 91 -5.05 2.27 0.74
C TYR A 91 -5.72 3.08 1.85
N SER A 92 -5.43 2.76 3.10
CA SER A 92 -5.81 3.62 4.21
C SER A 92 -4.99 4.92 4.18
N VAL A 93 -5.65 6.04 4.48
CA VAL A 93 -5.01 7.36 4.58
C VAL A 93 -4.84 7.72 6.03
N TYR A 94 -3.64 8.13 6.42
CA TYR A 94 -3.31 8.49 7.81
C TYR A 94 -3.26 10.00 8.05
N LYS A 95 -2.90 10.77 7.03
CA LYS A 95 -2.84 12.24 7.09
C LYS A 95 -2.87 12.87 5.71
N GLU A 96 -3.26 14.13 5.67
CA GLU A 96 -3.19 15.00 4.48
C GLU A 96 -2.17 16.10 4.71
N GLN A 97 -1.37 16.41 3.70
CA GLN A 97 -0.40 17.50 3.76
C GLN A 97 -0.19 18.09 2.36
N ASN A 98 -0.48 19.38 2.18
CA ASN A 98 -0.21 20.12 0.93
C ASN A 98 -0.76 19.44 -0.34
N GLY A 99 -1.96 18.84 -0.27
CA GLY A 99 -2.57 18.11 -1.38
C GLY A 99 -2.05 16.67 -1.57
N TRP A 100 -1.28 16.14 -0.63
CA TRP A 100 -0.81 14.75 -0.62
C TRP A 100 -1.48 13.96 0.49
N LEU A 101 -1.77 12.69 0.21
CA LEU A 101 -2.35 11.73 1.14
C LEU A 101 -1.28 10.72 1.55
N SER A 102 -1.02 10.59 2.85
CA SER A 102 -0.11 9.58 3.38
C SER A 102 -0.82 8.23 3.46
N ILE A 103 -0.27 7.23 2.77
CA ILE A 103 -0.85 5.89 2.62
C ILE A 103 -0.05 4.77 3.31
N GLY A 104 0.88 5.13 4.20
CA GLY A 104 1.75 4.21 4.95
C GLY A 104 3.18 4.74 5.08
N ASP A 105 4.10 3.90 5.60
CA ASP A 105 5.54 4.15 5.82
C ASP A 105 6.20 5.03 4.74
N GLU A 106 6.23 6.35 4.96
CA GLU A 106 6.77 7.35 4.03
C GLU A 106 6.15 7.33 2.62
N GLN A 107 4.95 6.79 2.44
CA GLN A 107 4.31 6.72 1.12
C GLN A 107 3.25 7.79 0.98
N TRP A 108 3.37 8.63 -0.04
CA TRP A 108 2.47 9.73 -0.30
C TRP A 108 1.94 9.70 -1.73
N VAL A 109 0.64 9.84 -1.91
CA VAL A 109 0.00 9.98 -3.22
C VAL A 109 -0.59 11.37 -3.37
N TYR A 110 -0.37 11.98 -4.54
CA TYR A 110 -0.92 13.29 -4.83
C TYR A 110 -2.44 13.20 -5.06
N TYR A 111 -3.21 14.08 -4.42
CA TYR A 111 -4.65 14.15 -4.58
C TYR A 111 -5.04 14.72 -5.94
N ALA A 112 -5.28 13.81 -6.89
CA ALA A 112 -5.79 14.11 -8.22
C ALA A 112 -7.13 13.38 -8.43
N PRO A 113 -8.29 14.06 -8.30
CA PRO A 113 -9.62 13.43 -8.37
C PRO A 113 -9.89 12.61 -9.65
N SER A 114 -9.23 12.92 -10.76
CA SER A 114 -9.32 12.15 -12.01
C SER A 114 -8.60 10.79 -11.96
N TYR A 115 -7.72 10.59 -10.98
CA TYR A 115 -6.88 9.40 -10.85
C TYR A 115 -7.09 8.64 -9.54
N ILE A 116 -7.63 9.30 -8.52
CA ILE A 116 -7.92 8.69 -7.22
C ILE A 116 -9.27 9.17 -6.68
N LEU A 117 -9.95 8.27 -5.97
CA LEU A 117 -11.12 8.56 -5.15
C LEU A 117 -10.72 8.50 -3.69
N PHE A 118 -10.89 9.58 -2.95
CA PHE A 118 -10.62 9.60 -1.51
C PHE A 118 -11.92 9.71 -0.71
N THR A 119 -12.19 8.68 0.08
CA THR A 119 -13.36 8.58 0.94
C THR A 119 -12.93 8.79 2.39
N LYS A 120 -13.26 9.96 2.96
CA LYS A 120 -12.96 10.26 4.37
C LYS A 120 -13.82 9.42 5.32
N ASN A 121 -13.25 9.05 6.45
CA ASN A 121 -14.01 8.47 7.56
C ASN A 121 -14.99 9.54 8.09
N LYS A 122 -16.19 9.11 8.47
CA LYS A 122 -17.20 9.99 9.08
C LYS A 122 -16.81 10.39 10.49
#